data_AF-A0A7G5ZFI0-F1
#
_entry.id   AF-A0A7G5ZFI0-F1
#
_cell.length_a   1.000
_cell.length_b   1.000
_cell.length_c   1.000
_cell.angle_alpha   90.00
_cell.angle_beta   90.00
_cell.angle_gamma   90.00
#
_symmetry.space_group_name_H-M   'P 1'
#
loop_
_entity.id
_entity.type
_entity.pdbx_description
1 polymer ?
#
loop_
_entity_poly.entity_id
_entity_poly.type
_entity_poly.pdbx_seq_one_letter_code
_entity_poly.pdbx_strand_id
1 'polypeptide(L)'
;MVGTPLPPLGARLSDIENTVPEMEFWFPSDELALGALDRLCRRRLLGNTPRPTLPERALHGMLKGFADLVFEYEGRYWVLDYKSNALGSGDAAYTKRAMEEGMAGHRYDIQGAIYMLALHRLLKSRLGDAYDPAQQLGGAIFLFLRGIANPATHGCCLLEPDIELLDGLDQLLAHDHP
;
A
#
# COMPACT_ATOMS: atom_id res chain seq x y z
N MET A 1 8.31 -8.98 17.00
CA MET A 1 7.46 -8.68 15.84
C MET A 1 6.10 -8.16 16.27
N VAL A 2 5.28 -8.98 16.95
CA VAL A 2 3.92 -8.57 17.36
C VAL A 2 3.90 -7.46 18.44
N GLY A 3 4.92 -7.41 19.30
CA GLY A 3 5.03 -6.41 20.39
C GLY A 3 5.79 -5.12 20.04
N THR A 4 6.28 -4.96 18.80
CA THR A 4 6.94 -3.71 18.38
C THR A 4 5.88 -2.70 17.96
N PRO A 5 5.88 -1.47 18.48
CA PRO A 5 4.94 -0.44 18.05
C PRO A 5 5.12 -0.14 16.56
N LEU A 6 4.00 0.00 15.84
CA LEU A 6 3.93 0.55 14.50
C LEU A 6 3.90 2.08 14.65
N PRO A 7 4.97 2.82 14.26
CA PRO A 7 5.02 4.27 14.45
C PRO A 7 3.83 5.04 13.85
N PRO A 8 3.25 4.67 12.68
CA PRO A 8 2.06 5.33 12.15
C PRO A 8 0.82 5.25 13.06
N LEU A 9 0.74 4.23 13.92
CA LEU A 9 -0.41 3.99 14.80
C LEU A 9 -0.12 4.37 16.25
N GLY A 10 1.16 4.39 16.66
CA GLY A 10 1.54 4.42 18.07
C GLY A 10 1.17 3.14 18.85
N ALA A 11 0.67 2.11 18.17
CA ALA A 11 0.15 0.86 18.73
C ALA A 11 0.95 -0.35 18.28
N ARG A 12 0.94 -1.43 19.04
CA ARG A 12 1.57 -2.69 18.63
C ARG A 12 0.59 -3.49 17.80
N LEU A 13 1.11 -4.32 16.90
CA LEU A 13 0.27 -5.23 16.13
C LEU A 13 -0.53 -6.19 17.03
N SER A 14 -0.01 -6.52 18.23
CA SER A 14 -0.69 -7.36 19.22
C SER A 14 -1.94 -6.73 19.81
N ASP A 15 -2.04 -5.41 19.73
CA ASP A 15 -3.10 -4.63 20.35
C ASP A 15 -4.27 -4.42 19.38
N ILE A 16 -4.17 -4.98 18.16
CA ILE A 16 -5.15 -4.86 17.09
C ILE A 16 -5.99 -6.14 17.03
N GLU A 17 -7.28 -6.01 17.31
CA GLU A 17 -8.20 -7.17 17.40
C GLU A 17 -8.86 -7.48 16.05
N ASN A 18 -9.30 -6.44 15.33
CA ASN A 18 -10.07 -6.55 14.09
C ASN A 18 -9.15 -6.71 12.88
N THR A 19 -8.58 -7.90 12.70
CA THR A 19 -7.66 -8.21 11.59
C THR A 19 -8.26 -9.19 10.59
N VAL A 20 -7.97 -8.97 9.31
CA VAL A 20 -8.28 -9.83 8.17
C VAL A 20 -6.95 -10.18 7.50
N PRO A 21 -6.41 -11.38 7.72
CA PRO A 21 -5.22 -11.84 7.02
C PRO A 21 -5.54 -12.18 5.56
N GLU A 22 -4.56 -12.00 4.68
CA GLU A 22 -4.59 -12.41 3.27
C GLU A 22 -5.87 -11.96 2.53
N MET A 23 -6.23 -10.68 2.67
CA MET A 23 -7.41 -10.13 1.99
C MET A 23 -7.24 -10.24 0.47
N GLU A 24 -7.97 -11.17 -0.13
CA GLU A 24 -8.03 -11.39 -1.57
C GLU A 24 -8.85 -10.28 -2.25
N PHE A 25 -8.37 -9.79 -3.38
CA PHE A 25 -9.11 -8.88 -4.24
C PHE A 25 -8.90 -9.19 -5.72
N TRP A 26 -9.86 -8.71 -6.50
CA TRP A 26 -9.96 -8.95 -7.93
C TRP A 26 -10.42 -7.66 -8.61
N PHE A 27 -9.62 -7.15 -9.54
CA PHE A 27 -10.03 -6.07 -10.42
C PHE A 27 -10.12 -6.58 -11.85
N PRO A 28 -11.32 -6.56 -12.45
CA PRO A 28 -11.43 -6.67 -13.90
C PRO A 28 -10.56 -5.59 -14.55
N SER A 29 -9.90 -5.96 -15.64
CA SER A 29 -9.00 -5.09 -16.38
C SER A 29 -9.08 -5.50 -17.85
N ASP A 30 -9.97 -4.85 -18.59
CA ASP A 30 -10.08 -5.08 -20.02
C ASP A 30 -8.83 -4.59 -20.75
N GLU A 31 -8.28 -3.44 -20.34
CA GLU A 31 -7.04 -2.88 -20.90
C GLU A 31 -6.30 -1.92 -19.92
N LEU A 32 -5.79 -2.43 -18.80
CA LEU A 32 -5.01 -1.59 -17.88
C LEU A 32 -3.67 -1.21 -18.50
N ALA A 33 -3.58 0.03 -18.99
CA ALA A 33 -2.35 0.60 -19.53
C ALA A 33 -1.29 0.79 -18.42
N LEU A 34 -0.29 -0.10 -18.37
CA LEU A 34 0.76 -0.07 -17.35
C LEU A 34 1.60 1.20 -17.39
N GLY A 35 1.78 1.81 -18.56
CA GLY A 35 2.43 3.11 -18.69
C GLY A 35 1.62 4.24 -18.04
N ALA A 36 0.28 4.19 -18.10
CA ALA A 36 -0.57 5.17 -17.44
C ALA A 36 -0.57 5.01 -15.92
N LEU A 37 -0.65 3.76 -15.44
CA LEU A 37 -0.47 3.39 -14.04
C LEU A 37 0.87 3.90 -13.50
N ASP A 38 1.97 3.64 -14.22
CA ASP A 38 3.31 4.07 -13.84
C ASP A 38 3.39 5.59 -13.70
N ARG A 39 2.90 6.33 -14.69
CA ARG A 39 2.88 7.80 -14.67
C ARG A 39 2.05 8.34 -13.52
N LEU A 40 0.90 7.72 -13.23
CA LEU A 40 0.04 8.13 -12.11
C LEU A 40 0.76 7.95 -10.78
N CYS A 41 1.28 6.75 -10.50
CA CYS A 41 2.01 6.47 -9.26
C CYS A 41 3.26 7.35 -9.12
N ARG A 42 4.03 7.56 -10.19
CA ARG A 42 5.23 8.43 -10.16
C ARG A 42 4.92 9.88 -9.81
N ARG A 43 3.77 10.42 -10.25
CA ARG A 43 3.38 11.81 -9.96
C ARG A 43 2.98 12.02 -8.50
N ARG A 44 2.49 10.97 -7.83
CA ARG A 44 1.82 11.08 -6.53
C ARG A 44 2.59 10.42 -5.39
N LEU A 45 3.41 9.41 -5.68
CA LEU A 45 4.05 8.57 -4.66
C LEU A 45 5.57 8.71 -4.66
N LEU A 46 6.15 8.70 -3.45
CA LEU A 46 7.60 8.66 -3.19
C LEU A 46 8.41 9.78 -3.89
N GLY A 47 7.77 10.91 -4.23
CA GLY A 47 8.43 12.07 -4.84
C GLY A 47 9.35 11.72 -6.02
N ASN A 48 10.56 12.31 -6.01
CA ASN A 48 11.56 12.11 -7.06
C ASN A 48 12.45 10.87 -6.88
N THR A 49 12.08 9.94 -5.98
CA THR A 49 12.89 8.74 -5.73
C THR A 49 12.98 7.89 -7.01
N PRO A 50 14.20 7.58 -7.50
CA PRO A 50 14.41 6.79 -8.71
C PRO A 50 13.76 5.41 -8.60
N ARG A 51 13.10 4.97 -9.67
CA ARG A 51 12.47 3.65 -9.75
C ARG A 51 12.42 3.11 -11.16
N PRO A 52 12.41 1.77 -11.34
CA PRO A 52 12.21 1.15 -12.65
C PRO A 52 10.90 1.62 -13.29
N THR A 53 10.89 1.82 -14.60
CA THR A 53 9.67 2.07 -15.38
C THR A 53 8.89 0.77 -15.53
N LEU A 54 7.56 0.84 -15.48
CA LEU A 54 6.77 -0.28 -15.98
C LEU A 54 6.87 -0.33 -17.52
N PRO A 55 6.70 -1.52 -18.13
CA PRO A 55 6.66 -1.63 -19.58
C PRO A 55 5.45 -0.86 -20.15
N GLU A 56 5.61 -0.28 -21.34
CA GLU A 56 4.51 0.29 -22.11
C GLU A 56 3.71 -0.82 -22.79
N ARG A 57 2.83 -1.46 -22.00
CA ARG A 57 1.87 -2.46 -22.46
C ARG A 57 0.57 -2.35 -21.68
N ALA A 58 -0.48 -2.95 -22.21
CA ALA A 58 -1.71 -3.17 -21.48
C ALA A 58 -1.72 -4.55 -20.79
N LEU A 59 -2.39 -4.64 -19.65
CA LEU A 59 -2.83 -5.91 -19.08
C LEU A 59 -4.29 -6.14 -19.45
N HIS A 60 -4.56 -7.31 -20.01
CA HIS A 60 -5.91 -7.79 -20.31
C HIS A 60 -6.28 -8.92 -19.33
N GLY A 61 -7.53 -8.94 -18.89
CA GLY A 61 -8.08 -9.97 -18.01
C GLY A 61 -8.35 -9.43 -16.61
N MET A 62 -7.69 -10.00 -15.60
CA MET A 62 -7.99 -9.70 -14.20
C MET A 62 -6.73 -9.51 -13.39
N LEU A 63 -6.68 -8.42 -12.64
CA LEU A 63 -5.67 -8.18 -11.64
C LEU A 63 -6.12 -8.83 -10.33
N LYS A 64 -5.43 -9.90 -9.94
CA LYS A 64 -5.62 -10.58 -8.66
C LYS A 64 -4.48 -10.24 -7.72
N GLY A 65 -4.79 -10.02 -6.45
CA GLY A 65 -3.78 -9.89 -5.40
C GLY A 65 -4.30 -10.27 -4.02
N PHE A 66 -3.37 -10.31 -3.07
CA PHE A 66 -3.62 -10.56 -1.65
C PHE A 66 -2.86 -9.53 -0.84
N ALA A 67 -3.55 -8.78 0.01
CA ALA A 67 -2.91 -7.95 1.02
C ALA A 67 -2.64 -8.81 2.26
N ASP A 68 -1.40 -8.83 2.76
CA ASP A 68 -1.01 -9.72 3.87
C ASP A 68 -1.90 -9.54 5.10
N LEU A 69 -2.21 -8.28 5.45
CA LEU A 69 -3.06 -7.96 6.58
C LEU A 69 -3.87 -6.69 6.29
N VAL A 70 -5.17 -6.74 6.55
CA VAL A 70 -6.04 -5.57 6.65
C VAL A 70 -6.60 -5.50 8.06
N PHE A 71 -6.69 -4.31 8.63
CA PHE A 71 -7.23 -4.16 9.97
C PHE A 71 -7.84 -2.79 10.20
N GLU A 72 -8.63 -2.72 11.27
CA GLU A 72 -9.17 -1.47 11.80
C GLU A 72 -8.47 -1.13 13.12
N TYR A 73 -8.14 0.15 13.30
CA TYR A 73 -7.61 0.70 14.54
C TYR A 73 -8.11 2.14 14.72
N GLU A 74 -8.79 2.40 15.83
CA GLU A 74 -9.36 3.72 16.19
C GLU A 74 -10.22 4.36 15.08
N GLY A 75 -11.05 3.56 14.43
CA GLY A 75 -11.96 3.97 13.35
C GLY A 75 -11.29 4.11 11.98
N ARG A 76 -9.98 3.83 11.87
CA ARG A 76 -9.22 3.90 10.62
C ARG A 76 -8.86 2.50 10.12
N TYR A 77 -8.95 2.29 8.82
CA TYR A 77 -8.68 1.03 8.16
C TYR A 77 -7.35 1.07 7.42
N TRP A 78 -6.54 0.04 7.61
CA TRP A 78 -5.15 -0.01 7.17
C TRP A 78 -4.87 -1.27 6.38
N VAL A 79 -3.92 -1.14 5.46
CA VAL A 79 -3.21 -2.28 4.87
C VAL A 79 -1.85 -2.40 5.55
N LEU A 80 -1.41 -3.61 5.87
CA LEU A 80 -0.04 -3.91 6.25
C LEU A 80 0.51 -5.05 5.39
N ASP A 81 1.73 -4.87 4.90
CA ASP A 81 2.45 -5.83 4.06
C ASP A 81 3.87 -6.05 4.63
N TYR A 82 4.27 -7.32 4.72
CA TYR A 82 5.54 -7.72 5.31
C TYR A 82 6.65 -7.83 4.27
N LYS A 83 7.75 -7.10 4.50
CA LYS A 83 8.93 -7.12 3.62
C LYS A 83 10.12 -7.79 4.29
N SER A 84 10.63 -8.85 3.66
CA SER A 84 11.83 -9.56 4.10
C SER A 84 13.12 -9.07 3.42
N ASN A 85 13.04 -7.99 2.64
CA ASN A 85 14.14 -7.44 1.84
C ASN A 85 15.34 -7.04 2.70
N ALA A 86 16.54 -7.31 2.19
CA ALA A 86 17.79 -6.85 2.78
C ALA A 86 18.12 -5.45 2.25
N LEU A 87 18.16 -4.44 3.12
CA LEU A 87 18.57 -3.07 2.77
C LEU A 87 20.02 -2.75 3.20
N GLY A 88 20.64 -3.68 3.92
CA GLY A 88 22.01 -3.58 4.40
C GLY A 88 22.22 -4.48 5.62
N SER A 89 23.32 -4.25 6.34
CA SER A 89 23.69 -5.05 7.51
C SER A 89 23.02 -4.51 8.78
N GLY A 90 22.11 -5.30 9.35
CA GLY A 90 21.45 -5.01 10.62
C GLY A 90 20.43 -3.88 10.57
N ASP A 91 19.80 -3.61 11.71
CA ASP A 91 18.67 -2.68 11.81
C ASP A 91 19.01 -1.23 11.44
N ALA A 92 20.25 -0.79 11.67
CA ALA A 92 20.70 0.57 11.34
C ALA A 92 20.63 0.88 9.84
N ALA A 93 20.63 -0.14 8.97
CA ALA A 93 20.46 0.03 7.52
C ALA A 93 19.03 0.44 7.13
N TYR A 94 18.03 0.22 7.99
CA TYR A 94 16.61 0.45 7.71
C TYR A 94 16.18 1.89 8.05
N THR A 95 16.95 2.85 7.53
CA THR A 95 16.60 4.27 7.59
C THR A 95 15.39 4.56 6.72
N LYS A 96 14.67 5.68 6.99
CA LYS A 96 13.55 6.13 6.15
C LYS A 96 13.93 6.16 4.66
N ARG A 97 15.06 6.79 4.33
CA ARG A 97 15.56 6.90 2.96
C ARG A 97 15.82 5.53 2.32
N ALA A 98 16.50 4.63 3.03
CA ALA A 98 16.81 3.30 2.49
C ALA A 98 15.53 2.47 2.24
N MET A 99 14.51 2.60 3.11
CA MET A 99 13.23 1.95 2.91
C MET A 99 12.45 2.57 1.75
N GLU A 100 12.43 3.90 1.61
CA GLU A 100 11.83 4.58 0.45
C GLU A 100 12.50 4.17 -0.87
N GLU A 101 13.83 4.05 -0.88
CA GLU A 101 14.59 3.51 -2.03
C GLU A 101 14.24 2.04 -2.30
N GLY A 102 14.10 1.21 -1.26
CA GLY A 102 13.66 -0.18 -1.40
C GLY A 102 12.22 -0.30 -1.93
N MET A 103 11.31 0.54 -1.44
CA MET A 103 9.94 0.66 -1.91
C MET A 103 9.90 1.01 -3.40
N ALA A 104 10.69 2.01 -3.79
CA ALA A 104 10.78 2.48 -5.16
C ALA A 104 11.43 1.42 -6.08
N GLY A 105 12.52 0.79 -5.65
CA GLY A 105 13.26 -0.21 -6.42
C GLY A 105 12.43 -1.46 -6.75
N HIS A 106 11.58 -1.90 -5.83
CA HIS A 106 10.71 -3.07 -6.02
C HIS A 106 9.30 -2.73 -6.51
N ARG A 107 9.01 -1.45 -6.78
CA ARG A 107 7.67 -0.96 -7.15
C ARG A 107 6.57 -1.32 -6.14
N TYR A 108 6.93 -1.33 -4.86
CA TYR A 108 5.96 -1.48 -3.77
C TYR A 108 5.04 -0.25 -3.65
N ASP A 109 5.40 0.88 -4.27
CA ASP A 109 4.51 2.03 -4.45
C ASP A 109 3.24 1.66 -5.23
N ILE A 110 3.37 0.93 -6.34
CA ILE A 110 2.21 0.45 -7.12
C ILE A 110 1.43 -0.59 -6.31
N GLN A 111 2.13 -1.54 -5.68
CA GLN A 111 1.49 -2.58 -4.87
C GLN A 111 0.63 -1.96 -3.76
N GLY A 112 1.19 -1.02 -3.00
CA GLY A 112 0.49 -0.31 -1.94
C GLY A 112 -0.72 0.47 -2.46
N ALA A 113 -0.57 1.14 -3.61
CA ALA A 113 -1.66 1.88 -4.22
C ALA A 113 -2.82 0.97 -4.65
N ILE A 114 -2.52 -0.20 -5.23
CA ILE A 114 -3.54 -1.20 -5.62
C ILE A 114 -4.22 -1.78 -4.37
N TYR A 115 -3.46 -2.09 -3.31
CA TYR A 115 -4.02 -2.63 -2.07
C TYR A 115 -4.90 -1.60 -1.36
N MET A 116 -4.48 -0.34 -1.32
CA MET A 116 -5.30 0.76 -0.79
C MET A 116 -6.57 0.95 -1.62
N LEU A 117 -6.51 0.84 -2.96
CA LEU A 117 -7.71 0.89 -3.78
C LEU A 117 -8.67 -0.26 -3.47
N ALA A 118 -8.15 -1.47 -3.24
CA ALA A 118 -8.97 -2.63 -2.89
C ALA A 118 -9.70 -2.40 -1.57
N LEU A 119 -8.97 -1.93 -0.56
CA LEU A 119 -9.55 -1.55 0.73
C LEU A 119 -10.57 -0.42 0.58
N HIS A 120 -10.25 0.63 -0.18
CA HIS A 120 -11.13 1.76 -0.42
C HIS A 120 -12.46 1.35 -1.08
N ARG A 121 -12.41 0.49 -2.12
CA ARG A 121 -13.60 -0.07 -2.78
C ARG A 121 -14.41 -0.95 -1.82
N LEU A 122 -13.74 -1.78 -1.01
CA LEU A 122 -14.39 -2.61 0.00
C LEU A 122 -15.15 -1.75 1.03
N LEU A 123 -14.51 -0.70 1.55
CA LEU A 123 -15.12 0.20 2.52
C LEU A 123 -16.31 0.96 1.92
N LYS A 124 -16.16 1.51 0.70
CA LYS A 124 -17.28 2.11 -0.06
C LYS A 124 -18.46 1.14 -0.16
N SER A 125 -18.20 -0.11 -0.54
CA SER A 125 -19.24 -1.13 -0.70
C SER A 125 -19.91 -1.53 0.62
N ARG A 126 -19.17 -1.56 1.74
CA ARG A 126 -19.67 -2.05 3.03
C ARG A 126 -20.35 -0.98 3.86
N LEU A 127 -19.81 0.24 3.83
CA LEU A 127 -20.25 1.35 4.69
C LEU A 127 -21.13 2.36 3.94
N GLY A 128 -21.10 2.35 2.60
CA GLY A 128 -21.92 3.25 1.78
C GLY A 128 -21.68 4.72 2.13
N ASP A 129 -22.76 5.47 2.34
CA ASP A 129 -22.74 6.90 2.67
C ASP A 129 -22.04 7.22 4.02
N ALA A 130 -21.86 6.23 4.89
CA ALA A 130 -21.14 6.40 6.15
C ALA A 130 -19.61 6.35 5.98
N TYR A 131 -19.10 6.06 4.77
CA TYR A 131 -17.67 6.04 4.50
C TYR A 131 -17.12 7.43 4.17
N ASP A 132 -16.29 7.96 5.06
CA ASP A 132 -15.45 9.13 4.79
C ASP A 132 -13.99 8.67 4.62
N PRO A 133 -13.46 8.62 3.37
CA PRO A 133 -12.09 8.23 3.11
C PRO A 133 -11.05 9.08 3.85
N ALA A 134 -11.30 10.38 4.05
CA ALA A 134 -10.35 11.27 4.70
C ALA A 134 -10.19 10.96 6.20
N GLN A 135 -11.24 10.45 6.83
CA GLN A 135 -11.23 10.07 8.24
C GLN A 135 -10.87 8.61 8.45
N GLN A 136 -11.36 7.73 7.58
CA GLN A 136 -11.36 6.29 7.83
C GLN A 136 -10.31 5.53 7.03
N LEU A 137 -9.70 6.10 5.99
CA LEU A 137 -8.59 5.44 5.31
C LEU A 137 -7.27 5.76 6.03
N GLY A 138 -6.60 4.71 6.50
CA GLY A 138 -5.34 4.78 7.23
C GLY A 138 -4.12 4.93 6.34
N GLY A 139 -4.10 4.17 5.24
CA GLY A 139 -2.96 4.05 4.34
C GLY A 139 -2.42 2.62 4.28
N ALA A 140 -1.22 2.46 3.71
CA ALA A 140 -0.53 1.18 3.63
C ALA A 140 0.81 1.22 4.37
N ILE A 141 0.99 0.30 5.33
CA ILE A 141 2.20 0.14 6.12
C ILE A 141 3.03 -1.01 5.55
N PHE A 142 4.24 -0.71 5.11
CA PHE A 142 5.21 -1.70 4.67
C PHE A 142 6.18 -1.97 5.82
N LEU A 143 6.12 -3.16 6.39
CA LEU A 143 6.94 -3.55 7.55
C LEU A 143 8.15 -4.36 7.09
N PHE A 144 9.30 -3.70 6.99
CA PHE A 144 10.59 -4.33 6.74
C PHE A 144 11.07 -5.08 7.98
N LEU A 145 10.82 -6.39 8.02
CA LEU A 145 11.00 -7.26 9.19
C LEU A 145 12.43 -7.24 9.76
N ARG A 146 13.43 -7.08 8.88
CA ARG A 146 14.85 -7.03 9.24
C ARG A 146 15.29 -5.69 9.86
N GLY A 147 14.44 -4.68 9.82
CA GLY A 147 14.66 -3.36 10.41
C GLY A 147 13.82 -3.09 11.65
N ILE A 148 13.15 -4.11 12.19
CA ILE A 148 12.14 -3.93 13.24
C ILE A 148 12.71 -3.39 14.55
N ALA A 149 14.00 -3.62 14.81
CA ALA A 149 14.70 -3.07 15.97
C ALA A 149 15.41 -1.73 15.66
N ASN A 150 15.20 -1.14 14.47
CA ASN A 150 15.64 0.22 14.21
C ASN A 150 14.88 1.18 15.14
N PRO A 151 15.58 2.00 15.95
CA PRO A 151 14.94 2.79 17.00
C PRO A 151 14.12 3.98 16.47
N ALA A 152 14.35 4.39 15.22
CA ALA A 152 13.66 5.52 14.61
C ALA A 152 12.48 5.06 13.75
N THR A 153 12.64 3.97 13.01
CA THR A 153 11.68 3.56 12.00
C THR A 153 10.88 2.33 12.39
N HIS A 154 11.40 1.48 13.27
CA HIS A 154 10.86 0.15 13.55
C HIS A 154 10.57 -0.66 12.27
N GLY A 155 11.34 -0.42 11.21
CA GLY A 155 11.14 -1.05 9.91
C GLY A 155 9.86 -0.61 9.18
N CYS A 156 9.14 0.39 9.68
CA CYS A 156 7.88 0.84 9.10
C CYS A 156 8.10 1.92 8.03
N CYS A 157 7.55 1.66 6.84
CA CYS A 157 7.42 2.65 5.78
C CYS A 157 5.93 2.86 5.47
N LEU A 158 5.44 4.09 5.63
CA LEU A 158 4.05 4.44 5.38
C LEU A 158 3.87 4.98 3.96
N LEU A 159 2.86 4.46 3.26
CA LEU A 159 2.25 5.10 2.11
C LEU A 159 0.95 5.74 2.57
N GLU A 160 0.94 7.08 2.64
CA GLU A 160 -0.23 7.87 3.03
C GLU A 160 -1.38 7.67 2.02
N PRO A 161 -2.64 7.71 2.48
CA PRO A 161 -3.78 7.68 1.57
C PRO A 161 -3.83 8.96 0.73
N ASP A 162 -3.96 8.80 -0.59
CA ASP A 162 -4.15 9.89 -1.54
C ASP A 162 -5.42 9.60 -2.36
N ILE A 163 -6.51 10.31 -2.07
CA ILE A 163 -7.80 10.07 -2.70
C ILE A 163 -7.76 10.34 -4.20
N GLU A 164 -7.02 11.35 -4.64
CA GLU A 164 -6.91 11.63 -6.07
C GLU A 164 -6.11 10.54 -6.81
N LEU A 165 -5.11 9.94 -6.16
CA LEU A 165 -4.45 8.75 -6.69
C LEU A 165 -5.44 7.59 -6.80
N LEU A 166 -6.24 7.33 -5.77
CA LEU A 166 -7.20 6.24 -5.77
C LEU A 166 -8.28 6.43 -6.84
N ASP A 167 -8.84 7.62 -6.99
CA ASP A 167 -9.81 7.94 -8.04
C ASP A 167 -9.19 7.78 -9.43
N GLY A 168 -7.93 8.19 -9.62
CA GLY A 168 -7.21 7.99 -10.87
C GLY A 168 -6.98 6.50 -11.18
N LEU A 169 -6.66 5.69 -10.18
CA LEU A 169 -6.53 4.23 -10.35
C LEU A 169 -7.88 3.58 -10.66
N ASP A 170 -8.94 4.04 -10.00
CA ASP A 170 -10.31 3.58 -10.20
C ASP A 170 -10.72 3.77 -11.66
N GLN A 171 -10.48 4.96 -12.21
CA GLN A 171 -10.72 5.29 -13.62
C GLN A 171 -9.89 4.43 -14.57
N LEU A 172 -8.59 4.24 -14.28
CA LEU A 172 -7.73 3.39 -15.11
C LEU A 172 -8.19 1.93 -15.16
N LEU A 173 -8.80 1.43 -14.09
CA LEU A 173 -9.34 0.08 -13.99
C LEU A 173 -10.80 -0.05 -14.47
N ALA A 174 -11.53 1.06 -14.57
CA ALA A 174 -12.93 1.09 -14.96
C ALA A 174 -13.16 1.32 -16.46
N HIS A 175 -12.11 1.52 -17.27
CA HIS A 175 -12.24 1.68 -18.72
C HIS A 175 -12.71 0.38 -19.38
N ASP A 176 -14.03 0.18 -19.41
CA ASP A 176 -14.76 -0.48 -20.48
C ASP A 176 -14.77 0.49 -21.67
N HIS A 177 -14.19 0.10 -22.80
CA HIS A 177 -14.49 0.80 -24.04
C HIS A 177 -15.92 0.40 -24.48
N PRO A 178 -16.84 1.35 -24.73
CA PRO A 178 -18.16 1.05 -25.26
C PRO A 178 -18.12 0.44 -26.66
#